data_AF-A0A1H7E5S3-F1
#
_entry.id   AF-A0A1H7E5S3-F1
#
_cell.length_a   1.000
_cell.length_b   1.000
_cell.length_c   1.000
_cell.angle_alpha   90.00
_cell.angle_beta   90.00
_cell.angle_gamma   90.00
#
_symmetry.space_group_name_H-M   'P 1'
#
loop_
_entity.id
_entity.type
_entity.pdbx_description
1 polymer ?
#
loop_
_entity_poly.entity_id
_entity_poly.type
_entity_poly.pdbx_seq_one_letter_code
_entity_poly.pdbx_strand_id
1 'polypeptide(L)'
;MTHPHLFAAAVLAITLLTTGAANAAIAPGDDVVVGIATDDDSCDRWVAARAANRDATRRVDEYLTVTWMQGYLSGANMTHAYADPKTAVALPSAVRISAWLDKACKDEPRTPMFFLADKLMKELQKRP
;
A
#
# COMPACT_ATOMS: atom_id res chain seq x y z
N MET A 1 53.26 12.35 -39.05
CA MET A 1 53.45 12.21 -37.59
C MET A 1 52.08 12.36 -36.95
N THR A 2 51.58 11.24 -36.44
CA THR A 2 50.29 11.09 -35.79
C THR A 2 50.34 11.71 -34.39
N HIS A 3 49.31 12.45 -33.99
CA HIS A 3 49.07 12.82 -32.58
C HIS A 3 47.86 12.01 -32.07
N PRO A 4 48.04 10.70 -31.78
CA PRO A 4 46.94 9.81 -31.40
C PRO A 4 46.39 10.10 -29.99
N HIS A 5 47.10 10.91 -29.19
CA HIS A 5 46.75 11.16 -27.78
C HIS A 5 45.72 12.26 -27.58
N LEU A 6 45.59 13.20 -28.53
CA LEU A 6 44.64 14.33 -28.44
C LEU A 6 43.19 13.90 -28.70
N PHE A 7 42.97 12.90 -29.56
CA PHE A 7 41.63 12.39 -29.84
C PHE A 7 41.10 11.46 -28.74
N ALA A 8 41.97 10.72 -28.06
CA ALA A 8 41.57 9.80 -26.99
C ALA A 8 41.05 10.53 -25.73
N ALA A 9 41.66 11.67 -25.37
CA ALA A 9 41.24 12.45 -24.21
C ALA A 9 39.87 13.13 -24.39
N ALA A 10 39.56 13.57 -25.62
CA ALA A 10 38.29 14.24 -25.92
C ALA A 10 37.09 13.28 -25.86
N VAL A 11 37.27 12.02 -26.29
CA VAL A 11 36.21 11.01 -26.27
C VAL A 11 35.90 10.54 -24.84
N LEU A 12 36.92 10.43 -23.98
CA LEU A 12 36.72 10.01 -22.58
C LEU A 12 36.00 11.09 -21.75
N ALA A 13 36.25 12.37 -22.03
CA ALA A 13 35.57 13.47 -21.34
C ALA A 13 34.08 13.58 -21.70
N ILE A 14 33.70 13.23 -22.94
CA ILE A 14 32.31 13.31 -23.40
C ILE A 14 31.46 12.16 -22.83
N THR A 15 32.04 10.97 -22.61
CA THR A 15 31.30 9.82 -22.03
C THR A 15 31.10 9.92 -20.51
N LEU A 16 31.98 10.63 -19.81
CA LEU A 16 31.84 10.92 -18.38
C LEU A 16 30.78 12.00 -18.07
N LEU A 17 30.43 12.84 -19.05
CA LEU A 17 29.39 13.88 -18.90
C LEU A 17 27.96 13.36 -19.14
N THR A 18 27.78 12.19 -19.78
CA THR A 18 26.44 11.64 -20.09
C THR A 18 25.98 10.54 -19.14
N THR A 19 26.83 10.07 -18.23
CA THR A 19 26.51 8.98 -17.28
C THR A 19 26.05 9.47 -15.90
N GLY A 20 26.02 10.78 -15.66
CA GLY A 20 25.79 11.37 -14.32
C GLY A 20 24.34 11.70 -13.93
N ALA A 21 23.31 11.38 -14.73
CA ALA A 21 21.94 11.85 -14.47
C ALA A 21 20.88 10.75 -14.38
N ALA A 22 21.23 9.55 -13.92
CA ALA A 22 20.24 8.49 -13.65
C ALA A 22 19.84 8.37 -12.17
N ASN A 23 20.28 9.28 -11.29
CA ASN A 23 19.64 9.45 -10.01
C ASN A 23 18.39 10.30 -10.23
N ALA A 24 17.30 9.66 -10.64
CA ALA A 24 15.97 10.24 -10.47
C ALA A 24 15.76 10.45 -8.96
N ALA A 25 16.19 11.61 -8.46
CA ALA A 25 15.70 12.10 -7.18
C ALA A 25 14.20 12.29 -7.36
N ILE A 26 13.40 11.57 -6.57
CA ILE A 26 11.97 11.82 -6.46
C ILE A 26 11.83 13.31 -6.14
N ALA A 27 11.19 14.06 -7.05
CA ALA A 27 11.10 15.50 -6.88
C ALA A 27 10.27 15.76 -5.62
N PRO A 28 10.65 16.69 -4.73
CA PRO A 28 9.78 17.10 -3.64
C PRO A 28 8.54 17.75 -4.26
N GLY A 29 7.44 17.01 -4.30
CA GLY A 29 6.22 17.37 -5.06
C GLY A 29 5.62 16.21 -5.86
N ASP A 30 6.35 15.11 -6.07
CA ASP A 30 5.70 13.85 -6.41
C ASP A 30 5.00 13.38 -5.14
N ASP A 31 3.66 13.41 -5.13
CA ASP A 31 2.86 12.94 -4.01
C ASP A 31 3.38 11.55 -3.62
N VAL A 32 4.01 11.44 -2.45
CA VAL A 32 4.42 10.14 -1.92
C VAL A 32 3.12 9.40 -1.67
N VAL A 33 2.75 8.52 -2.61
CA VAL A 33 1.60 7.64 -2.45
C VAL A 33 1.97 6.59 -1.42
N VAL A 34 1.84 6.96 -0.15
CA VAL A 34 1.70 6.01 0.95
C VAL A 34 0.36 5.33 0.65
N GLY A 35 0.38 4.06 0.24
CA GLY A 35 -0.78 3.36 -0.31
C GLY A 35 -2.06 3.47 0.54
N ILE A 36 -3.20 3.02 -0.01
CA ILE A 36 -4.55 3.20 0.56
C ILE A 36 -4.73 2.83 2.05
N ALA A 37 -3.79 2.09 2.63
CA ALA A 37 -3.85 1.61 4.00
C ALA A 37 -2.89 2.28 4.99
N THR A 38 -1.93 3.06 4.52
CA THR A 38 -0.85 3.63 5.32
C THR A 38 -1.02 5.11 5.61
N ASP A 39 -2.00 5.75 4.98
CA ASP A 39 -2.33 7.14 5.23
C ASP A 39 -3.16 7.28 6.53
N ASP A 40 -2.92 8.36 7.25
CA ASP A 40 -3.65 8.73 8.47
C ASP A 40 -5.11 9.09 8.14
N ASP A 41 -5.40 9.48 6.89
CA ASP A 41 -6.74 9.81 6.39
C ASP A 41 -7.54 8.61 5.85
N SER A 42 -6.98 7.40 5.92
CA SER A 42 -7.56 6.21 5.26
C SER A 42 -8.98 5.88 5.72
N CYS A 43 -9.33 6.18 6.98
CA CYS A 43 -10.71 6.05 7.47
C CYS A 43 -11.64 7.15 6.97
N ASP A 44 -11.18 8.39 6.78
CA ASP A 44 -11.97 9.45 6.18
C ASP A 44 -12.28 9.12 4.71
N ARG A 45 -11.29 8.60 3.98
CA ARG A 45 -11.48 8.09 2.62
C ARG A 45 -12.47 6.94 2.56
N TRP A 46 -12.40 5.99 3.50
CA TRP A 46 -13.38 4.92 3.63
C TRP A 46 -14.79 5.46 3.83
N VAL A 47 -14.99 6.35 4.80
CA VAL A 47 -16.31 6.93 5.10
C VAL A 47 -16.85 7.71 3.90
N ALA A 48 -16.00 8.51 3.24
CA ALA A 48 -16.37 9.26 2.05
C ALA A 48 -16.76 8.34 0.88
N ALA A 49 -16.06 7.21 0.72
CA ALA A 49 -16.37 6.18 -0.25
C ALA A 49 -17.74 5.55 0.01
N ARG A 50 -18.02 5.18 1.26
CA ARG A 50 -19.27 4.54 1.68
C ARG A 50 -20.49 5.43 1.58
N ALA A 51 -20.34 6.75 1.73
CA ALA A 51 -21.42 7.72 1.55
C ALA A 51 -21.81 7.93 0.08
N ALA A 52 -20.95 7.55 -0.86
CA ALA A 52 -21.07 7.91 -2.26
C ALA A 52 -21.86 6.86 -3.07
N ASN A 53 -23.17 6.81 -2.86
CA ASN A 53 -24.04 5.83 -3.52
C ASN A 53 -24.04 5.91 -5.06
N ARG A 54 -23.54 6.98 -5.70
CA ARG A 54 -23.54 7.16 -7.18
C ARG A 54 -22.25 7.70 -7.80
N ASP A 55 -21.18 7.90 -7.04
CA ASP A 55 -19.89 8.36 -7.60
C ASP A 55 -18.99 7.17 -7.91
N ALA A 56 -18.68 6.96 -9.19
CA ALA A 56 -17.88 5.84 -9.66
C ALA A 56 -16.46 5.85 -9.09
N THR A 57 -15.85 7.02 -8.92
CA THR A 57 -14.49 7.16 -8.39
C THR A 57 -14.44 6.76 -6.92
N ARG A 58 -15.44 7.17 -6.13
CA ARG A 58 -15.51 6.82 -4.70
C ARG A 58 -15.82 5.34 -4.46
N ARG A 59 -16.49 4.66 -5.39
CA ARG A 59 -16.62 3.19 -5.35
C ARG A 59 -15.29 2.47 -5.58
N VAL A 60 -14.36 3.09 -6.30
CA VAL A 60 -13.01 2.53 -6.48
C VAL A 60 -12.26 2.52 -5.15
N ASP A 61 -12.35 3.58 -4.35
CA ASP A 61 -11.71 3.62 -3.02
C ASP A 61 -12.26 2.53 -2.08
N GLU A 62 -13.57 2.32 -2.04
CA GLU A 62 -14.18 1.22 -1.29
C GLU A 62 -13.63 -0.14 -1.77
N TYR A 63 -13.65 -0.38 -3.08
CA TYR A 63 -13.19 -1.63 -3.68
C TYR A 63 -11.70 -1.88 -3.41
N LEU A 64 -10.85 -0.87 -3.59
CA LEU A 64 -9.42 -0.94 -3.33
C LEU A 64 -9.15 -1.21 -1.85
N THR A 65 -9.87 -0.55 -0.94
CA THR A 65 -9.70 -0.75 0.50
C THR A 65 -10.07 -2.18 0.89
N VAL A 66 -11.22 -2.67 0.44
CA VAL A 66 -11.66 -4.05 0.75
C VAL A 66 -10.72 -5.08 0.15
N THR A 67 -10.29 -4.89 -1.10
CA THR A 67 -9.34 -5.79 -1.78
C THR A 67 -8.00 -5.81 -1.06
N TRP A 68 -7.50 -4.65 -0.65
CA TRP A 68 -6.27 -4.54 0.13
C TRP A 68 -6.39 -5.28 1.47
N MET A 69 -7.50 -5.10 2.19
CA MET A 69 -7.77 -5.83 3.44
C MET A 69 -7.82 -7.34 3.23
N GLN A 70 -8.46 -7.82 2.18
CA GLN A 70 -8.50 -9.25 1.84
C GLN A 70 -7.10 -9.81 1.57
N GLY A 71 -6.28 -9.08 0.82
CA GLY A 71 -4.89 -9.45 0.54
C GLY A 71 -4.06 -9.53 1.81
N TYR A 72 -4.15 -8.50 2.67
CA TYR A 72 -3.46 -8.47 3.96
C TYR A 72 -3.86 -9.66 4.85
N LEU A 73 -5.16 -9.87 5.06
CA LEU A 73 -5.66 -10.96 5.91
C LEU A 73 -5.27 -12.33 5.37
N SER A 74 -5.31 -12.52 4.05
CA SER A 74 -4.86 -13.76 3.41
C SER A 74 -3.38 -14.02 3.66
N GLY A 75 -2.53 -13.02 3.42
CA GLY A 75 -1.09 -13.12 3.67
C GLY A 75 -0.78 -13.42 5.13
N ALA A 76 -1.36 -12.65 6.06
CA ALA A 76 -1.17 -12.85 7.50
C ALA A 76 -1.63 -14.25 7.94
N ASN A 77 -2.80 -14.69 7.50
CA ASN A 77 -3.32 -16.02 7.82
C ASN A 77 -2.40 -17.14 7.31
N MET A 78 -1.88 -17.01 6.10
CA MET A 78 -0.91 -17.96 5.55
C MET A 78 0.41 -17.97 6.35
N THR A 79 0.94 -16.80 6.70
CA THR A 79 2.16 -16.68 7.51
C THR A 79 1.99 -17.34 8.88
N HIS A 80 0.85 -17.11 9.55
CA HIS A 80 0.54 -17.75 10.82
C HIS A 80 0.36 -19.27 10.68
N ALA A 81 -0.42 -19.72 9.70
CA ALA A 81 -0.65 -21.14 9.43
C ALA A 81 0.62 -21.90 9.05
N TYR A 82 1.58 -21.24 8.39
CA TYR A 82 2.89 -21.82 8.09
C TYR A 82 3.72 -22.06 9.36
N ALA A 83 3.62 -21.17 10.35
CA ALA A 83 4.29 -21.31 11.63
C ALA A 83 3.61 -22.34 12.55
N ASP A 84 2.28 -22.32 12.61
CA ASP A 84 1.46 -23.33 13.29
C ASP A 84 0.11 -23.49 12.56
N PRO A 85 -0.17 -24.66 11.93
CA PRO A 85 -1.42 -24.90 11.21
C PRO A 85 -2.69 -24.70 12.05
N LYS A 86 -2.60 -24.81 13.39
CA LYS A 86 -3.75 -24.60 14.29
C LYS A 86 -4.17 -23.14 14.41
N THR A 87 -3.31 -22.22 13.95
CA THR A 87 -3.58 -20.76 13.97
C THR A 87 -4.27 -20.27 12.71
N ALA A 88 -4.50 -21.14 11.73
CA ALA A 88 -5.26 -20.81 10.53
C ALA A 88 -6.72 -20.49 10.90
N VAL A 89 -7.22 -19.36 10.38
CA VAL A 89 -8.60 -18.93 10.62
C VAL A 89 -9.40 -18.80 9.33
N ALA A 90 -10.72 -18.91 9.46
CA ALA A 90 -11.63 -18.56 8.39
C ALA A 90 -11.67 -17.04 8.18
N LEU A 91 -11.38 -16.61 6.96
CA LEU A 91 -11.37 -15.19 6.62
C LEU A 91 -12.78 -14.66 6.33
N PRO A 92 -13.07 -13.40 6.73
CA PRO A 92 -14.36 -12.77 6.45
C PRO A 92 -14.56 -12.50 4.96
N SER A 93 -15.82 -12.52 4.53
CA SER A 93 -16.20 -12.05 3.19
C SER A 93 -16.03 -10.53 3.06
N ALA A 94 -15.97 -10.03 1.83
CA ALA A 94 -15.92 -8.59 1.52
C ALA A 94 -16.99 -7.78 2.29
N VAL A 95 -18.24 -8.27 2.29
CA VAL A 95 -19.35 -7.61 3.01
C VAL A 95 -19.09 -7.52 4.52
N ARG A 96 -18.53 -8.57 5.13
CA ARG A 96 -18.20 -8.56 6.56
C ARG A 96 -16.99 -7.65 6.85
N ILE A 97 -16.02 -7.58 5.95
CA ILE A 97 -14.91 -6.63 6.04
C ILE A 97 -15.45 -5.20 6.00
N SER A 98 -16.30 -4.85 5.03
CA SER A 98 -16.90 -3.51 4.95
C SER A 98 -17.68 -3.16 6.21
N ALA A 99 -18.54 -4.06 6.71
CA ALA A 99 -19.30 -3.81 7.94
C ALA A 99 -18.40 -3.65 9.17
N TRP A 100 -17.30 -4.39 9.24
CA TRP A 100 -16.31 -4.24 10.31
C TRP A 100 -15.59 -2.90 10.21
N LEU A 101 -15.19 -2.47 9.00
CA LEU A 101 -14.56 -1.18 8.73
C LEU A 101 -15.50 0.00 9.04
N ASP A 102 -16.78 -0.11 8.70
CA ASP A 102 -17.80 0.90 9.03
C ASP A 102 -17.84 1.18 10.54
N LYS A 103 -17.66 0.14 11.38
CA LYS A 103 -17.55 0.29 12.83
C LYS A 103 -16.16 0.79 13.25
N ALA A 104 -15.09 0.15 12.75
CA ALA A 104 -13.73 0.44 13.17
C ALA A 104 -13.33 1.90 12.88
N CYS A 105 -13.64 2.41 11.69
CA CYS A 105 -13.36 3.80 11.33
C CYS A 105 -14.23 4.81 12.07
N LYS A 106 -15.41 4.42 12.58
CA LYS A 106 -16.21 5.28 13.46
C LYS A 106 -15.59 5.38 14.85
N ASP A 107 -15.08 4.26 15.38
CA ASP A 107 -14.51 4.20 16.71
C ASP A 107 -13.09 4.77 16.77
N GLU A 108 -12.33 4.63 15.69
CA GLU A 108 -10.90 4.97 15.59
C GLU A 108 -10.58 5.73 14.28
N PRO A 109 -11.13 6.94 14.09
CA PRO A 109 -11.09 7.63 12.79
C PRO A 109 -9.69 8.05 12.32
N ARG A 110 -8.71 8.11 13.24
CA ARG A 110 -7.32 8.49 12.93
C ARG A 110 -6.37 7.30 12.91
N THR A 111 -6.88 6.08 13.01
CA THR A 111 -6.04 4.87 12.97
C THR A 111 -5.87 4.45 11.50
N PRO A 112 -4.63 4.41 10.99
CA PRO A 112 -4.38 3.92 9.64
C PRO A 112 -4.95 2.52 9.39
N MET A 113 -5.50 2.28 8.20
CA MET A 113 -6.14 1.03 7.83
C MET A 113 -5.26 -0.21 8.07
N PHE A 114 -3.93 -0.08 7.93
CA PHE A 114 -2.98 -1.15 8.22
C PHE A 114 -3.09 -1.66 9.67
N PHE A 115 -3.19 -0.76 10.64
CA PHE A 115 -3.35 -1.14 12.04
C PHE A 115 -4.74 -1.72 12.31
N LEU A 116 -5.76 -1.25 11.59
CA LEU A 116 -7.09 -1.86 11.64
C LEU A 116 -7.09 -3.28 11.06
N ALA A 117 -6.33 -3.55 10.01
CA ALA A 117 -6.19 -4.89 9.44
C ALA A 117 -5.52 -5.87 10.42
N ASP A 118 -4.44 -5.45 11.06
CA ASP A 118 -3.78 -6.22 12.13
C ASP A 118 -4.73 -6.48 13.30
N LYS A 119 -5.51 -5.46 13.71
CA LYS A 119 -6.54 -5.61 14.74
C LYS A 119 -7.59 -6.64 14.37
N LEU A 120 -8.13 -6.60 13.14
CA LEU A 120 -9.09 -7.58 12.66
C LEU A 120 -8.49 -9.00 12.63
N MET A 121 -7.25 -9.16 12.18
CA MET A 121 -6.55 -10.44 12.19
C MET A 121 -6.45 -11.02 13.61
N LYS A 122 -6.06 -10.20 14.58
CA LYS A 122 -6.01 -10.57 16.01
C LYS A 122 -7.39 -10.91 16.57
N GLU A 123 -8.45 -10.22 16.15
CA GLU A 123 -9.81 -10.55 16.53
C GLU A 123 -10.25 -11.91 15.98
N LEU A 124 -9.88 -12.24 14.74
CA LEU A 124 -10.20 -13.53 14.12
C LEU A 124 -9.49 -14.69 14.82
N GLN A 125 -8.22 -14.51 15.21
CA GLN A 125 -7.43 -15.51 15.94
C GLN A 125 -7.98 -15.83 17.35
N LYS A 126 -8.76 -14.93 17.93
CA LYS A 126 -9.40 -15.13 19.25
C LYS A 126 -10.72 -15.87 19.17
N ARG A 127 -11.26 -16.10 17.96
CA ARG A 127 -12.54 -16.78 17.80
C ARG A 127 -12.33 -18.29 17.99
N PRO A 128 -13.21 -18.96 18.76
CA PRO A 128 -13.15 -20.40 18.99
C PRO A 128 -13.46 -21.20 17.72
#